data_AF-A0A074VJV7-F1
#
_entry.id   AF-A0A074VJV7-F1
#
_cell.length_a   1.000
_cell.length_b   1.000
_cell.length_c   1.000
_cell.angle_alpha   90.00
_cell.angle_beta   90.00
_cell.angle_gamma   90.00
#
_symmetry.space_group_name_H-M   'P 1'
#
loop_
_entity.id
_entity.type
_entity.pdbx_description
1 polymer ?
#
loop_
_entity_poly.entity_id
_entity_poly.type
_entity_poly.pdbx_seq_one_letter_code
_entity_poly.pdbx_strand_id
1 'polypeptide(L)'
;MTSVYSANSPVSFDELLTHIKTLPVPLLPPAKAIDPTLTDKIASLYLHPALEALLHLLNHDLPSAHFLVRHMQSDPAFEAMYLHGILHRIEGDFNNTRAWYHDVSSSEPFELVWEKATDEEKAEVEKKKDQGENKMPPQKSARDFVDSLEKLSKGQGDKQALAKESRREFDAVLDWCIKKFGTAKHTDASKAWVQPSQEISQKGQDMVTGNGGFRKF
;
A
#
# COMPACT_ATOMS: atom_id res chain seq x y z
N MET A 1 7.83 -0.78 37.56
CA MET A 1 8.69 -1.73 36.84
C MET A 1 9.07 -1.09 35.52
N THR A 2 10.28 -0.57 35.41
CA THR A 2 10.84 -0.01 34.18
C THR A 2 11.42 -1.15 33.35
N SER A 3 10.91 -1.34 32.13
CA SER A 3 11.43 -2.35 31.19
C SER A 3 12.87 -1.99 30.80
N VAL A 4 13.82 -2.90 31.03
CA VAL A 4 15.27 -2.69 30.87
C VAL A 4 15.81 -3.20 29.53
N TYR A 5 14.93 -3.57 28.58
CA TYR A 5 15.38 -3.98 27.25
C TYR A 5 15.19 -2.83 26.27
N SER A 6 16.21 -1.99 26.12
CA SER A 6 16.41 -1.25 24.87
C SER A 6 16.74 -2.27 23.80
N ALA A 7 15.72 -2.88 23.19
CA ALA A 7 15.87 -3.64 21.96
C ALA A 7 16.36 -2.65 20.88
N ASN A 8 17.67 -2.53 20.74
CA ASN A 8 18.26 -1.92 19.56
C ASN A 8 18.17 -2.94 18.45
N SER A 9 17.51 -2.56 17.36
CA SER A 9 17.58 -3.34 16.12
C SER A 9 19.07 -3.64 15.85
N PRO A 10 19.42 -4.88 15.47
CA PRO A 10 20.79 -5.25 15.15
C PRO A 10 21.31 -4.52 13.89
N VAL A 11 20.43 -3.85 13.15
CA VAL A 11 20.71 -3.13 11.91
C VAL A 11 20.06 -1.75 11.95
N SER A 12 20.75 -0.71 11.49
CA SER A 12 20.18 0.62 11.36
C SER A 12 19.14 0.72 10.22
N PHE A 13 18.30 1.74 10.25
CA PHE A 13 17.36 2.01 9.15
C PHE A 13 18.08 2.17 7.81
N ASP A 14 19.20 2.91 7.77
CA ASP A 14 19.91 3.21 6.53
C ASP A 14 20.57 1.97 5.92
N GLU A 15 21.16 1.10 6.74
CA GLU A 15 21.72 -0.18 6.30
C GLU A 15 20.63 -1.10 5.73
N LEU A 16 19.49 -1.20 6.43
CA LEU A 16 18.36 -2.00 5.99
C LEU A 16 17.75 -1.45 4.69
N LEU A 17 17.59 -0.13 4.60
CA LEU A 17 17.06 0.50 3.40
C LEU A 17 17.98 0.32 2.19
N THR A 18 19.30 0.41 2.41
CA THR A 18 20.30 0.18 1.37
C THR A 18 20.16 -1.22 0.79
N HIS A 19 20.02 -2.24 1.65
CA HIS A 19 19.80 -3.62 1.21
C HIS A 19 18.46 -3.80 0.49
N ILE A 20 17.35 -3.29 1.06
CA ILE A 20 16.02 -3.37 0.45
C ILE A 20 15.98 -2.73 -0.94
N LYS A 21 16.67 -1.61 -1.16
CA LYS A 21 16.73 -0.94 -2.47
C LYS A 21 17.46 -1.77 -3.54
N THR A 22 18.23 -2.78 -3.17
CA THR A 22 18.82 -3.74 -4.13
C THR A 22 17.83 -4.81 -4.60
N LEU A 23 16.72 -5.00 -3.89
CA LEU A 23 15.72 -6.00 -4.24
C LEU A 23 14.91 -5.57 -5.47
N PRO A 24 14.47 -6.53 -6.31
CA PRO A 24 13.47 -6.26 -7.34
C PRO A 24 12.23 -5.58 -6.75
N VAL A 25 11.70 -4.57 -7.45
CA VAL A 25 10.48 -3.90 -6.99
C VAL A 25 9.24 -4.79 -7.20
N PRO A 26 8.25 -4.76 -6.29
CA PRO A 26 7.04 -5.56 -6.43
C PRO A 26 6.16 -5.13 -7.61
N LEU A 27 5.86 -6.08 -8.50
CA LEU A 27 4.90 -5.90 -9.60
C LEU A 27 3.68 -6.81 -9.51
N LEU A 28 3.95 -8.09 -9.24
CA LEU A 28 2.99 -9.19 -9.26
C LEU A 28 3.30 -10.12 -8.08
N PRO A 29 2.39 -11.07 -7.76
CA PRO A 29 2.50 -11.83 -6.53
C PRO A 29 3.81 -12.62 -6.51
N PRO A 30 4.63 -12.48 -5.45
CA PRO A 30 5.63 -13.48 -5.15
C PRO A 30 4.95 -14.68 -4.47
N ALA A 31 5.63 -15.83 -4.42
CA ALA A 31 5.18 -16.92 -3.55
C ALA A 31 5.47 -16.63 -2.07
N LYS A 32 6.53 -15.85 -1.76
CA LYS A 32 7.06 -15.55 -0.42
C LYS A 32 7.87 -14.25 -0.41
N ALA A 33 8.19 -13.72 0.78
CA ALA A 33 9.18 -12.66 0.94
C ALA A 33 10.49 -13.00 0.23
N ILE A 34 11.15 -11.99 -0.37
CA ILE A 34 12.41 -12.19 -1.11
C ILE A 34 13.54 -12.57 -0.15
N ASP A 35 13.69 -11.82 0.94
CA ASP A 35 14.65 -12.10 2.00
C ASP A 35 13.91 -12.23 3.34
N PRO A 36 13.58 -13.47 3.77
CA PRO A 36 12.90 -13.71 5.04
C PRO A 36 13.66 -13.19 6.27
N THR A 37 14.99 -12.99 6.16
CA THR A 37 15.78 -12.48 7.29
C THR A 37 15.55 -10.99 7.56
N LEU A 38 14.88 -10.28 6.63
CA LEU A 38 14.53 -8.87 6.79
C LEU A 38 13.24 -8.67 7.55
N THR A 39 12.32 -9.65 7.59
CA THR A 39 11.02 -9.50 8.27
C THR A 39 11.18 -9.05 9.72
N ASP A 40 11.96 -9.80 10.51
CA ASP A 40 12.18 -9.45 11.91
C ASP A 40 13.01 -8.18 12.08
N LYS A 41 13.96 -7.92 11.16
CA LYS A 41 14.81 -6.73 11.20
C LYS A 41 13.97 -5.47 10.96
N ILE A 42 13.07 -5.49 9.98
CA ILE A 42 12.12 -4.40 9.69
C ILE A 42 11.29 -4.11 10.94
N ALA A 43 10.63 -5.12 11.51
CA ALA A 43 9.79 -4.95 12.69
C ALA A 43 10.58 -4.44 13.92
N SER A 44 11.84 -4.86 14.08
CA SER A 44 12.68 -4.44 15.20
C SER A 44 13.13 -2.98 15.16
N LEU A 45 12.89 -2.27 14.04
CA LEU A 45 13.12 -0.83 13.95
C LEU A 45 12.03 0.00 14.66
N TYR A 46 10.86 -0.59 14.94
CA TYR A 46 9.72 0.10 15.53
C TYR A 46 9.38 1.39 14.79
N LEU A 47 9.29 1.36 13.47
CA LEU A 47 9.00 2.56 12.69
C LEU A 47 7.52 2.94 12.83
N HIS A 48 7.15 4.09 12.27
CA HIS A 48 5.73 4.35 12.04
C HIS A 48 5.12 3.19 11.21
N PRO A 49 3.94 2.64 11.57
CA PRO A 49 3.43 1.42 10.94
C PRO A 49 3.25 1.50 9.42
N ALA A 50 2.97 2.68 8.87
CA ALA A 50 2.91 2.88 7.42
C ALA A 50 4.29 2.74 6.75
N LEU A 51 5.35 3.27 7.38
CA LEU A 51 6.72 3.12 6.87
C LEU A 51 7.18 1.66 7.01
N GLU A 52 6.84 1.00 8.10
CA GLU A 52 7.11 -0.43 8.30
C GLU A 52 6.41 -1.30 7.23
N ALA A 53 5.12 -1.05 6.98
CA ALA A 53 4.36 -1.76 5.95
C ALA A 53 4.97 -1.59 4.56
N LEU A 54 5.44 -0.38 4.23
CA LEU A 54 6.11 -0.09 2.97
C LEU A 54 7.42 -0.87 2.80
N LEU A 55 8.23 -1.01 3.86
CA LEU A 55 9.44 -1.83 3.84
C LEU A 55 9.11 -3.33 3.66
N HIS A 56 8.05 -3.83 4.32
CA HIS A 56 7.59 -5.20 4.10
C HIS A 56 7.12 -5.42 2.66
N LEU A 57 6.37 -4.48 2.07
CA LEU A 57 5.98 -4.55 0.66
C LEU A 57 7.20 -4.63 -0.26
N LEU A 58 8.22 -3.79 -0.05
CA LEU A 58 9.47 -3.83 -0.81
C LEU A 58 10.24 -5.15 -0.66
N ASN A 59 10.11 -5.83 0.49
CA ASN A 59 10.63 -7.18 0.70
C ASN A 59 9.68 -8.29 0.23
N HIS A 60 8.56 -7.95 -0.43
CA HIS A 60 7.55 -8.92 -0.85
C HIS A 60 6.91 -9.70 0.32
N ASP A 61 7.01 -9.19 1.54
CA ASP A 61 6.44 -9.76 2.76
C ASP A 61 5.00 -9.29 2.94
N LEU A 62 4.13 -9.80 2.05
CA LEU A 62 2.72 -9.44 2.02
C LEU A 62 1.97 -9.74 3.33
N PRO A 63 2.21 -10.87 4.05
CA PRO A 63 1.53 -11.12 5.32
C PRO A 63 1.78 -10.03 6.38
N SER A 64 3.04 -9.60 6.55
CA SER A 64 3.39 -8.55 7.52
C SER A 64 2.82 -7.19 7.08
N ALA A 65 2.93 -6.85 5.80
CA ALA A 65 2.34 -5.63 5.25
C ALA A 65 0.82 -5.61 5.44
N HIS A 66 0.13 -6.71 5.11
CA HIS A 66 -1.31 -6.86 5.26
C HIS A 66 -1.74 -6.74 6.72
N PHE A 67 -0.97 -7.32 7.65
CA PHE A 67 -1.22 -7.19 9.08
C PHE A 67 -1.17 -5.73 9.54
N LEU A 68 -0.26 -4.91 9.02
CA LEU A 68 -0.16 -3.50 9.41
C LEU A 68 -1.29 -2.67 8.77
N VAL A 69 -1.46 -2.73 7.45
CA VAL A 69 -2.41 -1.85 6.74
C VAL A 69 -3.87 -2.14 7.07
N ARG A 70 -4.22 -3.38 7.43
CA ARG A 70 -5.59 -3.70 7.90
C ARG A 70 -5.94 -3.01 9.23
N HIS A 71 -4.96 -2.48 9.96
CA HIS A 71 -5.20 -1.70 11.18
C HIS A 71 -5.23 -0.19 10.97
N MET A 72 -5.07 0.25 9.72
CA MET A 72 -5.00 1.65 9.31
C MET A 72 -5.76 1.84 7.99
N GLN A 73 -7.02 1.42 7.97
CA GLN A 73 -7.79 1.21 6.74
C GLN A 73 -8.99 2.18 6.65
N SER A 74 -8.90 3.33 7.31
CA SER A 74 -9.94 4.36 7.36
C SER A 74 -9.33 5.75 7.49
N ASP A 75 -10.07 6.76 7.03
CA ASP A 75 -9.75 8.19 7.19
C ASP A 75 -9.45 8.50 8.68
N PRO A 76 -8.33 9.18 9.01
CA PRO A 76 -7.37 9.88 8.13
C PRO A 76 -6.09 9.13 7.77
N ALA A 77 -6.03 7.81 7.89
CA ALA A 77 -4.83 7.01 7.59
C ALA A 77 -4.61 6.80 6.07
N PHE A 78 -4.69 7.86 5.28
CA PHE A 78 -4.67 7.80 3.81
C PHE A 78 -3.41 7.14 3.26
N GLU A 79 -2.25 7.34 3.88
CA GLU A 79 -1.03 6.65 3.46
C GLU A 79 -1.14 5.13 3.58
N ALA A 80 -1.71 4.62 4.66
CA ALA A 80 -1.86 3.19 4.84
C ALA A 80 -2.99 2.62 3.98
N MET A 81 -4.07 3.37 3.75
CA MET A 81 -5.10 3.03 2.76
C MET A 81 -4.51 2.94 1.35
N TYR A 82 -3.60 3.85 0.98
CA TYR A 82 -2.90 3.80 -0.30
C TYR A 82 -1.99 2.57 -0.40
N LEU A 83 -1.20 2.29 0.65
CA LEU A 83 -0.38 1.08 0.74
C LEU A 83 -1.21 -0.21 0.66
N HIS A 84 -2.46 -0.19 1.16
CA HIS A 84 -3.40 -1.30 1.01
C HIS A 84 -3.79 -1.53 -0.46
N GLY A 85 -4.01 -0.45 -1.21
CA GLY A 85 -4.23 -0.52 -2.66
C GLY A 85 -3.02 -1.11 -3.40
N ILE A 86 -1.80 -0.67 -3.05
CA ILE A 86 -0.55 -1.23 -3.59
C ILE A 86 -0.40 -2.71 -3.24
N LEU A 87 -0.75 -3.10 -2.01
CA LEU A 87 -0.72 -4.50 -1.56
C LEU A 87 -1.61 -5.38 -2.46
N HIS A 88 -2.89 -5.02 -2.63
CA HIS A 88 -3.80 -5.78 -3.49
C HIS A 88 -3.37 -5.78 -4.95
N ARG A 89 -2.69 -4.72 -5.40
CA ARG A 89 -2.12 -4.66 -6.76
C ARG A 89 -1.05 -5.73 -6.94
N ILE A 90 -0.18 -5.89 -5.95
CA ILE A 90 0.84 -6.93 -5.95
C ILE A 90 0.19 -8.31 -5.84
N GLU A 91 -0.93 -8.48 -5.12
CA GLU A 91 -1.68 -9.74 -5.06
C GLU A 91 -2.44 -10.07 -6.35
N GLY A 92 -2.57 -9.12 -7.28
CA GLY A 92 -3.32 -9.28 -8.53
C GLY A 92 -4.83 -9.04 -8.38
N ASP A 93 -5.29 -8.52 -7.23
CA ASP A 93 -6.67 -8.07 -7.03
C ASP A 93 -6.85 -6.63 -7.52
N PHE A 94 -6.80 -6.46 -8.84
CA PHE A 94 -6.82 -5.15 -9.48
C PHE A 94 -8.15 -4.39 -9.29
N ASN A 95 -9.27 -5.09 -9.06
CA ASN A 95 -10.55 -4.42 -8.77
C ASN A 95 -10.49 -3.71 -7.42
N ASN A 96 -9.96 -4.39 -6.41
CA ASN A 96 -9.79 -3.84 -5.08
C ASN A 96 -8.72 -2.76 -5.04
N THR A 97 -7.61 -2.92 -5.80
CA THR A 97 -6.65 -1.82 -6.04
C THR A 97 -7.34 -0.54 -6.51
N ARG A 98 -8.19 -0.64 -7.55
CA ARG A 98 -8.89 0.53 -8.12
C ARG A 98 -9.84 1.18 -7.11
N ALA A 99 -10.52 0.38 -6.29
CA ALA A 99 -11.37 0.90 -5.23
C ALA A 99 -10.58 1.65 -4.15
N TRP A 100 -9.46 1.09 -3.68
CA TRP A 100 -8.58 1.78 -2.73
C TRP A 100 -7.99 3.06 -3.31
N TYR A 101 -7.51 3.01 -4.55
CA TYR A 101 -6.93 4.17 -5.23
C TYR A 101 -7.96 5.29 -5.42
N HIS A 102 -9.21 4.94 -5.73
CA HIS A 102 -10.32 5.90 -5.74
C HIS A 102 -10.50 6.57 -4.37
N ASP A 103 -10.53 5.79 -3.28
CA ASP A 103 -10.82 6.34 -1.96
C ASP A 103 -9.70 7.26 -1.43
N VAL A 104 -8.46 7.12 -1.94
CA VAL A 104 -7.33 7.97 -1.57
C VAL A 104 -6.93 8.97 -2.66
N SER A 105 -7.72 9.12 -3.73
CA SER A 105 -7.28 9.82 -4.95
C SER A 105 -6.98 11.32 -4.77
N SER A 106 -7.50 11.91 -3.70
CA SER A 106 -7.28 13.33 -3.35
C SER A 106 -6.38 13.49 -2.12
N SER A 107 -5.74 12.41 -1.68
CA SER A 107 -4.79 12.45 -0.56
C SER A 107 -3.40 12.85 -1.04
N GLU A 108 -2.66 13.54 -0.16
CA GLU A 108 -1.29 13.98 -0.43
C GLU A 108 -0.36 12.87 -0.95
N PRO A 109 -0.25 11.67 -0.33
CA PRO A 109 0.66 10.64 -0.81
C PRO A 109 0.26 10.07 -2.19
N PHE A 110 -1.03 10.10 -2.55
CA PHE A 110 -1.49 9.65 -3.86
C PHE A 110 -1.22 10.69 -4.95
N GLU A 111 -1.61 11.95 -4.69
CA GLU A 111 -1.37 13.06 -5.62
C GLU A 111 0.13 13.34 -5.81
N LEU A 112 0.98 13.02 -4.83
CA LEU A 112 2.43 13.09 -4.98
C LEU A 112 2.95 12.18 -6.11
N VAL A 113 2.37 11.00 -6.28
CA VAL A 113 2.80 10.00 -7.28
C VAL A 113 2.10 10.21 -8.62
N TRP A 114 0.80 10.44 -8.57
CA TRP A 114 -0.10 10.39 -9.73
C TRP A 114 -0.60 11.75 -10.19
N GLU A 115 -0.18 12.82 -9.50
CA GLU A 115 -0.65 14.18 -9.69
C GLU A 115 -2.13 14.36 -9.35
N LYS A 116 -2.58 15.61 -9.39
CA LYS A 116 -4.00 15.94 -9.23
C LYS A 116 -4.75 15.57 -10.49
N ALA A 117 -5.89 14.90 -10.32
CA ALA A 117 -6.75 14.62 -11.45
C ALA A 117 -7.30 15.92 -12.06
N THR A 118 -7.33 15.98 -13.38
CA THR A 118 -7.98 17.09 -14.10
C THR A 118 -9.51 16.99 -14.00
N ASP A 119 -10.22 18.04 -14.36
CA ASP A 119 -11.68 18.01 -14.35
C ASP A 119 -12.24 17.10 -15.44
N GLU A 120 -11.54 16.97 -16.56
CA GLU A 120 -11.87 16.01 -17.62
C GLU A 120 -11.76 14.56 -17.13
N GLU A 121 -10.67 14.25 -16.41
CA GLU A 121 -10.43 12.94 -15.82
C GLU A 121 -11.50 12.55 -14.79
N LYS A 122 -11.91 13.50 -13.94
CA LYS A 122 -13.02 13.30 -12.98
C LYS A 122 -14.35 13.08 -13.71
N ALA A 123 -14.62 13.89 -14.74
CA ALA A 123 -15.84 13.76 -15.53
C ALA A 123 -15.91 12.42 -16.29
N GLU A 124 -14.76 11.86 -16.72
CA GLU A 124 -14.69 10.52 -17.29
C GLU A 124 -15.15 9.44 -16.30
N VAL A 125 -14.65 9.49 -15.07
CA VAL A 125 -15.01 8.51 -14.03
C VAL A 125 -16.47 8.62 -13.63
N GLU A 126 -17.01 9.83 -13.47
CA GLU A 126 -18.42 9.99 -13.11
C GLU A 126 -19.35 9.40 -14.19
N LYS A 127 -19.03 9.60 -15.48
CA LYS A 127 -19.78 8.98 -16.59
C LYS A 127 -19.72 7.45 -16.55
N LYS A 128 -18.58 6.86 -16.21
CA LYS A 128 -18.42 5.40 -16.10
C LYS A 128 -19.17 4.84 -14.89
N LYS A 129 -19.18 5.57 -13.78
CA LYS A 129 -19.96 5.24 -12.59
C LYS A 129 -21.46 5.25 -12.89
N ASP A 130 -21.96 6.23 -13.64
CA ASP A 130 -23.36 6.27 -14.10
C ASP A 130 -23.73 5.08 -15.00
N GLN A 131 -22.74 4.49 -15.68
CA GLN A 131 -22.88 3.28 -16.49
C GLN A 131 -22.76 1.98 -15.68
N GLY A 132 -22.59 2.08 -14.35
CA GLY A 132 -22.49 0.94 -13.45
C GLY A 132 -21.10 0.28 -13.42
N GLU A 133 -20.05 0.96 -13.90
CA GLU A 133 -18.69 0.45 -13.79
C GLU A 133 -18.16 0.49 -12.33
N ASN A 134 -17.15 -0.35 -12.06
CA ASN A 134 -16.49 -0.40 -10.75
C ASN A 134 -15.79 0.93 -10.40
N LYS A 135 -15.65 1.20 -9.10
CA LYS A 135 -14.85 2.33 -8.59
C LYS A 135 -13.43 2.30 -9.18
N MET A 136 -12.96 3.45 -9.64
CA MET A 136 -11.61 3.64 -10.17
C MET A 136 -11.08 5.05 -9.86
N PRO A 137 -9.76 5.22 -9.69
CA PRO A 137 -9.20 6.55 -9.44
C PRO A 137 -9.42 7.47 -10.64
N PRO A 138 -9.62 8.78 -10.43
CA PRO A 138 -9.75 9.77 -11.50
C PRO A 138 -8.45 9.96 -12.29
N GLN A 139 -7.27 9.83 -11.67
CA GLN A 139 -5.98 9.95 -12.36
C GLN A 139 -5.82 8.86 -13.43
N LYS A 140 -5.77 9.26 -14.71
CA LYS A 140 -5.62 8.34 -15.84
C LYS A 140 -4.30 7.58 -15.78
N SER A 141 -3.21 8.24 -15.36
CA SER A 141 -1.90 7.63 -15.18
C SER A 141 -1.93 6.44 -14.21
N ALA A 142 -2.63 6.58 -13.08
CA ALA A 142 -2.82 5.50 -12.11
C ALA A 142 -3.64 4.35 -12.69
N ARG A 143 -4.73 4.65 -13.43
CA ARG A 143 -5.55 3.64 -14.12
C ARG A 143 -4.73 2.86 -15.15
N ASP A 144 -4.04 3.58 -16.04
CA ASP A 144 -3.24 2.98 -17.11
C ASP A 144 -2.13 2.07 -16.55
N PHE A 145 -1.53 2.45 -15.41
CA PHE A 145 -0.52 1.64 -14.74
C PHE A 145 -1.11 0.34 -14.19
N VAL A 146 -2.24 0.41 -13.48
CA VAL A 146 -2.95 -0.79 -12.97
C VAL A 146 -3.38 -1.70 -14.13
N ASP A 147 -3.94 -1.14 -15.20
CA ASP A 147 -4.35 -1.89 -16.40
C ASP A 147 -3.15 -2.59 -17.06
N SER A 148 -1.98 -1.95 -17.06
CA SER A 148 -0.75 -2.53 -17.62
C SER A 148 -0.19 -3.67 -16.76
N LEU A 149 -0.31 -3.57 -15.43
CA LEU A 149 0.02 -4.68 -14.52
C LEU A 149 -0.96 -5.85 -14.65
N GLU A 150 -2.24 -5.56 -14.89
CA GLU A 150 -3.24 -6.58 -15.18
C GLU A 150 -2.97 -7.30 -16.51
N LYS A 151 -2.49 -6.59 -17.53
CA LYS A 151 -1.99 -7.22 -18.77
C LYS A 151 -0.73 -8.05 -18.49
N LEU A 152 0.18 -7.56 -17.65
CA LEU A 152 1.40 -8.28 -17.27
C LEU A 152 1.10 -9.60 -16.55
N SER A 153 0.08 -9.63 -15.68
CA SER A 153 -0.34 -10.88 -15.00
C SER A 153 -0.86 -11.93 -15.99
N LYS A 154 -1.33 -11.50 -17.16
CA LYS A 154 -1.77 -12.33 -18.29
C LYS A 154 -0.63 -12.61 -19.30
N GLY A 155 0.61 -12.29 -18.95
CA GLY A 155 1.80 -12.53 -19.78
C GLY A 155 2.03 -11.50 -20.89
N GLN A 156 1.39 -10.33 -20.82
CA GLN A 156 1.48 -9.29 -21.84
C GLN A 156 2.12 -7.99 -21.31
N GLY A 157 2.88 -7.29 -22.15
CA GLY A 157 3.42 -5.96 -21.81
C GLY A 157 4.88 -5.97 -21.35
N ASP A 158 5.38 -4.78 -21.06
CA ASP A 158 6.79 -4.54 -20.77
C ASP A 158 7.07 -4.56 -19.27
N LYS A 159 7.58 -5.70 -18.78
CA LYS A 159 7.95 -5.90 -17.38
C LYS A 159 8.99 -4.87 -16.90
N GLN A 160 9.92 -4.46 -17.75
CA GLN A 160 11.00 -3.56 -17.35
C GLN A 160 10.50 -2.13 -17.20
N ALA A 161 9.65 -1.67 -18.13
CA ALA A 161 8.98 -0.37 -18.01
C ALA A 161 8.11 -0.31 -16.75
N LEU A 162 7.33 -1.37 -16.49
CA LEU A 162 6.49 -1.46 -15.29
C LEU A 162 7.31 -1.53 -14.00
N ALA A 163 8.45 -2.22 -14.00
CA ALA A 163 9.40 -2.19 -12.87
C ALA A 163 9.91 -0.77 -12.59
N LYS A 164 10.26 -0.01 -13.64
CA LYS A 164 10.71 1.37 -13.45
C LYS A 164 9.61 2.25 -12.85
N GLU A 165 8.38 2.11 -13.33
CA GLU A 165 7.23 2.88 -12.87
C GLU A 165 6.84 2.52 -11.43
N SER A 166 6.84 1.22 -11.10
CA SER A 166 6.61 0.77 -9.72
C SER A 166 7.71 1.29 -8.78
N ARG A 167 8.98 1.26 -9.20
CA ARG A 167 10.09 1.79 -8.39
C ARG A 167 9.90 3.29 -8.13
N ARG A 168 9.49 4.07 -9.14
CA ARG A 168 9.16 5.50 -9.00
C ARG A 168 8.11 5.73 -7.91
N GLU A 169 6.99 4.98 -7.95
CA GLU A 169 5.93 5.08 -6.94
C GLU A 169 6.43 4.70 -5.55
N PHE A 170 7.10 3.56 -5.41
CA PHE A 170 7.64 3.11 -4.11
C PHE A 170 8.62 4.12 -3.51
N ASP A 171 9.55 4.64 -4.31
CA ASP A 171 10.54 5.61 -3.85
C ASP A 171 9.88 6.94 -3.45
N ALA A 172 8.90 7.43 -4.22
CA ALA A 172 8.17 8.65 -3.88
C ALA A 172 7.37 8.52 -2.57
N VAL A 173 6.67 7.41 -2.37
CA VAL A 173 5.92 7.15 -1.13
C VAL A 173 6.87 6.95 0.05
N LEU A 174 8.00 6.27 -0.17
CA LEU A 174 9.02 6.07 0.85
C LEU A 174 9.61 7.39 1.32
N ASP A 175 10.07 8.23 0.40
CA ASP A 175 10.66 9.53 0.72
C ASP A 175 9.65 10.42 1.44
N TRP A 176 8.37 10.37 1.03
CA TRP A 176 7.30 11.08 1.73
C TRP A 176 7.08 10.55 3.15
N CYS A 177 7.01 9.24 3.35
CA CYS A 177 6.86 8.63 4.67
C CYS A 177 8.04 8.97 5.59
N ILE A 178 9.28 8.92 5.07
CA ILE A 178 10.48 9.32 5.81
C ILE A 178 10.40 10.79 6.22
N LYS A 179 9.99 11.67 5.30
CA LYS A 179 9.85 13.11 5.59
C LYS A 179 8.75 13.39 6.62
N LYS A 180 7.61 12.69 6.53
CA LYS A 180 6.44 12.90 7.39
C LYS A 180 6.62 12.33 8.79
N PHE A 181 7.15 11.11 8.90
CA PHE A 181 7.20 10.35 10.15
C PHE A 181 8.60 10.28 10.77
N GLY A 182 9.64 10.52 9.99
CA GLY A 182 11.02 10.25 10.39
C GLY A 182 11.34 8.75 10.43
N THR A 183 12.56 8.44 10.85
CA THR A 183 13.10 7.07 10.95
C THR A 183 13.43 6.67 12.39
N ALA A 184 13.11 7.54 13.35
CA ALA A 184 13.28 7.27 14.77
C ALA A 184 12.29 6.20 15.24
N LYS A 185 12.67 5.47 16.29
CA LYS A 185 11.79 4.50 16.93
C LYS A 185 10.51 5.17 17.41
N HIS A 186 9.39 4.58 17.03
CA HIS A 186 8.03 4.98 17.34
C HIS A 186 7.43 4.00 18.36
N THR A 187 7.71 4.22 19.65
CA THR A 187 7.35 3.28 20.72
C THR A 187 5.86 3.25 21.07
N ASP A 188 5.08 4.23 20.62
CA ASP A 188 3.63 4.27 20.79
C ASP A 188 2.94 4.64 19.47
N ALA A 189 2.57 3.64 18.68
CA ALA A 189 1.84 3.79 17.43
C ALA A 189 0.31 3.83 17.60
N SER A 190 -0.23 3.94 18.82
CA SER A 190 -1.67 3.84 19.08
C SER A 190 -2.52 4.80 18.26
N LYS A 191 -2.01 6.00 17.99
CA LYS A 191 -2.68 7.05 17.21
C LYS A 191 -2.68 6.79 15.70
N ALA A 192 -1.80 5.91 15.22
CA ALA A 192 -1.78 5.51 13.81
C ALA A 192 -2.86 4.48 13.49
N TRP A 193 -3.31 3.71 14.49
CA TRP A 193 -4.36 2.70 14.31
C TRP A 193 -5.72 3.34 14.14
N VAL A 194 -6.14 3.45 12.88
CA VAL A 194 -7.45 3.94 12.48
C VAL A 194 -8.24 2.79 11.86
N GLN A 195 -8.93 2.06 12.74
CA GLN A 195 -9.80 0.97 12.34
C GLN A 195 -11.15 1.50 11.86
N PRO A 196 -11.83 0.80 10.94
CA PRO A 196 -13.20 1.11 10.59
C PRO A 196 -14.11 0.95 11.81
N SER A 197 -15.28 1.59 11.76
CA SER A 197 -16.34 1.30 12.72
C SER A 197 -16.66 -0.21 12.77
N GLN A 198 -17.17 -0.70 13.91
CA GLN A 198 -17.54 -2.12 14.06
C GLN A 198 -18.43 -2.62 12.92
N GLU A 199 -19.36 -1.79 12.44
CA GLU A 199 -20.25 -2.12 11.32
C GLU A 199 -19.48 -2.39 10.01
N ILE A 200 -18.48 -1.57 9.70
CA ILE A 200 -17.64 -1.73 8.51
C ILE A 200 -16.70 -2.94 8.67
N SER A 201 -16.20 -3.16 9.90
CA SER A 201 -15.36 -4.32 10.23
C SER A 201 -16.11 -5.64 10.06
N GLN A 202 -17.38 -5.68 10.48
CA GLN A 202 -18.24 -6.86 10.38
C GLN A 202 -18.59 -7.17 8.91
N LYS A 203 -18.94 -6.15 8.12
CA LYS A 203 -19.09 -6.32 6.65
C LYS A 203 -17.82 -6.86 6.00
N GLY A 204 -16.64 -6.43 6.46
CA GLY A 204 -15.34 -6.97 6.04
C GLY A 204 -15.18 -8.46 6.32
N GLN A 205 -15.53 -8.91 7.53
CA GLN A 205 -15.45 -10.32 7.93
C GLN A 205 -16.47 -11.19 7.17
N ASP A 206 -17.67 -10.67 6.91
CA ASP A 206 -18.72 -11.38 6.17
C ASP A 206 -18.34 -11.62 4.69
N MET A 207 -17.53 -10.73 4.10
CA MET A 207 -16.98 -10.90 2.75
C MET A 207 -15.88 -11.97 2.70
N VAL A 208 -15.01 -12.04 3.72
CA VAL A 208 -13.93 -13.05 3.80
C VAL A 208 -14.48 -14.45 4.06
N THR A 209 -15.59 -14.57 4.78
CA THR A 209 -16.25 -15.85 5.09
C THR A 209 -17.24 -16.31 4.01
N GLY A 210 -17.36 -15.56 2.90
CA GLY A 210 -18.08 -15.98 1.69
C GLY A 210 -19.61 -15.79 1.72
N ASN A 211 -20.15 -15.08 2.70
CA ASN A 211 -21.61 -14.83 2.80
C ASN A 211 -22.05 -13.44 2.33
N GLY A 212 -21.12 -12.51 2.07
CA GLY A 212 -21.43 -11.14 1.61
C GLY A 212 -20.72 -10.79 0.29
N GLY A 213 -21.47 -10.33 -0.70
CA GLY A 213 -20.92 -9.70 -1.90
C GLY A 213 -20.17 -8.40 -1.60
N PHE A 214 -19.39 -7.94 -2.59
CA PHE A 214 -18.46 -6.80 -2.53
C PHE A 214 -18.92 -5.58 -1.70
N ARG A 215 -17.94 -4.92 -1.07
CA ARG A 215 -18.09 -3.71 -0.26
C ARG A 215 -18.86 -2.65 -1.04
N LYS A 216 -20.13 -2.47 -0.70
CA LYS A 216 -20.92 -1.29 -1.10
C LYS A 216 -20.58 -0.16 -0.15
N PHE A 217 -20.14 0.96 -0.73
CA PHE A 217 -19.97 2.24 -0.07
C PHE A 217 -21.27 3.02 -0.14
#